data_AF-A0A316TDM8-F1
#
_entry.id   AF-A0A316TDM8-F1
#
_cell.length_a   1.000
_cell.length_b   1.000
_cell.length_c   1.000
_cell.angle_alpha   90.00
_cell.angle_beta   90.00
_cell.angle_gamma   90.00
#
_symmetry.space_group_name_H-M   'P 1'
#
loop_
_entity.id
_entity.type
_entity.pdbx_description
1 polymer ?
#
loop_
_entity_poly.entity_id
_entity_poly.type
_entity_poly.pdbx_seq_one_letter_code
_entity_poly.pdbx_strand_id
1 'polypeptide(L)'
;MPLAGGAFLTGQDPDQLVLDATALTFACPLDLAGIVAWAHWAASGALPVTLMMPTDQAMASYLQRMDVLRHLPSRPRIIGRVPPDTRSDQSGSLLEVTALNPSNVDDLAERLGPLVMGFYGEDSEAGAAVLRACGELIGNATEHGPSERGAFMAAQLHTGTTTDGPRLEFAVCDTGMGIMEHLRRNPKYAFYTQDKHAIARATRAGVTGVTGVPDDKRGNGLYDVIKDTRRVGEVSLRIRSGKGEVRIHGATNSQRQTLHDRPDQTAGTWAWLTHRVNTTSKTVVQSRE
;
A
#
# COMPACT_ATOMS: atom_id res chain seq x y z
N MET A 1 -2.41 15.99 1.41
CA MET A 1 -1.34 15.11 1.93
C MET A 1 -2.00 13.78 2.33
N PRO A 2 -1.40 12.62 2.06
CA PRO A 2 -1.92 11.33 2.50
C PRO A 2 -1.81 11.24 4.03
N LEU A 3 -2.85 10.67 4.67
CA LEU A 3 -3.20 10.90 6.08
C LEU A 3 -2.26 10.31 7.10
N ALA A 4 -1.33 9.47 6.67
CA ALA A 4 -0.33 8.94 7.58
C ALA A 4 0.79 9.95 7.88
N GLY A 5 0.40 11.12 8.37
CA GLY A 5 1.17 11.97 9.25
C GLY A 5 0.35 12.20 10.51
N GLY A 6 0.74 11.57 11.63
CA GLY A 6 0.41 11.90 13.03
C GLY A 6 -1.06 11.88 13.48
N ALA A 7 -1.99 12.39 12.68
CA ALA A 7 -3.35 12.73 13.11
C ALA A 7 -4.28 11.53 13.34
N PHE A 8 -3.91 10.34 12.86
CA PHE A 8 -4.69 9.11 13.00
C PHE A 8 -4.33 8.27 14.23
N LEU A 9 -3.23 8.64 14.90
CA LEU A 9 -2.56 7.80 15.89
C LEU A 9 -2.43 8.55 17.22
N THR A 10 -3.53 9.10 17.73
CA THR A 10 -3.58 9.52 19.13
C THR A 10 -3.76 8.29 20.01
N GLY A 11 -2.70 7.48 20.09
CA GLY A 11 -2.59 6.29 20.93
C GLY A 11 -1.34 6.38 21.77
N GLN A 12 -1.29 7.35 22.69
CA GLN A 12 -0.30 7.39 23.77
C GLN A 12 -0.69 6.44 24.92
N ASP A 13 -1.82 5.75 24.80
CA ASP A 13 -2.24 4.73 25.76
C ASP A 13 -1.57 3.39 25.40
N PRO A 14 -0.62 2.90 26.21
CA PRO A 14 0.05 1.63 25.94
C PRO A 14 -0.91 0.42 25.98
N ASP A 15 -2.11 0.60 26.54
CA ASP A 15 -3.05 -0.49 26.82
C ASP A 15 -4.15 -0.62 25.76
N GLN A 16 -4.20 0.25 24.73
CA GLN A 16 -5.16 0.15 23.64
C GLN A 16 -4.69 0.86 22.36
N LEU A 17 -5.19 0.41 21.21
CA LEU A 17 -5.08 1.14 19.96
C LEU A 17 -6.36 1.95 19.70
N VAL A 18 -6.23 3.27 19.60
CA VAL A 18 -7.29 4.17 19.12
C VAL A 18 -6.94 4.67 17.72
N LEU A 19 -7.76 4.30 16.75
CA LEU A 19 -7.74 4.81 15.37
C LEU A 19 -8.76 5.95 15.29
N ASP A 20 -8.29 7.18 15.42
CA ASP A 20 -9.16 8.36 15.39
C ASP A 20 -9.33 8.88 13.95
N ALA A 21 -10.47 8.55 13.34
CA ALA A 21 -10.84 9.04 12.01
C ALA A 21 -11.81 10.23 12.06
N THR A 22 -12.08 10.83 13.22
CA THR A 22 -13.13 11.85 13.36
C THR A 22 -12.93 13.08 12.47
N ALA A 23 -11.67 13.50 12.29
CA ALA A 23 -11.26 14.62 11.43
C ALA A 23 -10.92 14.20 9.99
N LEU A 24 -11.25 12.97 9.60
CA LEU A 24 -10.92 12.41 8.30
C LEU A 24 -11.74 13.05 7.19
N THR A 25 -11.05 13.66 6.21
CA THR A 25 -11.68 14.31 5.05
C THR A 25 -11.34 13.65 3.71
N PHE A 26 -10.31 12.81 3.67
CA PHE A 26 -9.88 12.08 2.48
C PHE A 26 -9.00 10.90 2.89
N ALA A 27 -9.24 9.69 2.38
CA ALA A 27 -8.37 8.52 2.61
C ALA A 27 -7.90 7.89 1.30
N CYS A 28 -6.58 7.76 1.13
CA CYS A 28 -5.98 7.07 -0.01
C CYS A 28 -5.85 5.55 0.26
N PRO A 29 -5.45 4.74 -0.74
CA PRO A 29 -5.30 3.29 -0.57
C PRO A 29 -4.38 2.89 0.59
N LEU A 30 -3.30 3.66 0.83
CA LEU A 30 -2.40 3.42 1.95
C LEU A 30 -3.09 3.60 3.30
N ASP A 31 -3.96 4.60 3.41
CA ASP A 31 -4.67 4.88 4.65
C ASP A 31 -5.75 3.80 4.89
N LEU A 32 -6.47 3.39 3.84
CA LEU A 32 -7.49 2.33 3.89
C LEU A 32 -6.90 0.98 4.34
N ALA A 33 -5.85 0.51 3.65
CA ALA A 33 -5.17 -0.73 4.01
C ALA A 33 -4.43 -0.62 5.36
N GLY A 34 -3.85 0.56 5.64
CA GLY A 34 -3.10 0.82 6.87
C GLY A 34 -3.96 0.77 8.13
N ILE A 35 -5.18 1.32 8.11
CA ILE A 35 -6.16 1.23 9.21
C ILE A 35 -6.37 -0.23 9.62
N VAL A 36 -6.61 -1.09 8.63
CA VAL A 36 -6.88 -2.51 8.85
C VAL A 36 -5.62 -3.25 9.33
N ALA A 37 -4.47 -3.02 8.68
CA ALA A 37 -3.22 -3.63 9.08
C ALA A 37 -2.84 -3.29 10.53
N TRP A 38 -3.00 -2.03 10.94
CA TRP A 38 -2.77 -1.64 12.33
C TRP A 38 -3.74 -2.29 13.32
N ALA A 39 -5.03 -2.34 12.97
CA ALA A 39 -6.02 -2.99 13.81
C ALA A 39 -5.66 -4.47 14.06
N HIS A 40 -5.27 -5.20 13.02
CA HIS A 40 -4.84 -6.60 13.16
C HIS A 40 -3.53 -6.75 13.94
N TRP A 41 -2.56 -5.87 13.71
CA TRP A 41 -1.33 -5.85 14.51
C TRP A 41 -1.63 -5.68 16.01
N ALA A 42 -2.45 -4.69 16.38
CA ALA A 42 -2.83 -4.45 17.76
C ALA A 42 -3.62 -5.62 18.36
N ALA A 43 -4.64 -6.12 17.65
CA ALA A 43 -5.45 -7.25 18.11
C ALA A 43 -4.60 -8.52 18.34
N SER A 44 -3.58 -8.76 17.51
CA SER A 44 -2.66 -9.89 17.69
C SER A 44 -1.75 -9.76 18.91
N GLY A 45 -1.53 -8.54 19.38
CA GLY A 45 -0.87 -8.25 20.66
C GLY A 45 -1.84 -8.22 21.84
N ALA A 46 -3.09 -8.67 21.64
CA ALA A 46 -4.19 -8.57 22.60
C ALA A 46 -4.53 -7.13 23.04
N LEU A 47 -4.13 -6.12 22.26
CA LEU A 47 -4.51 -4.73 22.49
C LEU A 47 -5.94 -4.49 21.99
N PRO A 48 -6.86 -3.99 22.83
CA PRO A 48 -8.17 -3.54 22.39
C PRO A 48 -8.05 -2.51 21.26
N VAL A 49 -8.89 -2.66 20.23
CA VAL A 49 -8.93 -1.74 19.08
C VAL A 49 -10.21 -0.93 19.14
N THR A 50 -10.07 0.40 19.13
CA THR A 50 -11.17 1.34 18.96
C THR A 50 -11.00 2.09 17.65
N LEU A 51 -12.04 2.08 16.79
CA LEU A 51 -12.13 2.96 15.62
C LEU A 51 -13.17 4.04 15.91
N MET A 52 -12.74 5.30 15.91
CA MET A 52 -13.65 6.45 15.94
C MET A 52 -13.97 6.84 14.51
N MET A 53 -15.24 6.69 14.10
CA MET A 53 -15.69 6.94 12.74
C MET A 53 -15.58 8.43 12.36
N PRO A 54 -15.41 8.74 11.06
CA PRO A 54 -15.46 10.11 10.58
C PRO A 54 -16.75 10.83 10.97
N THR A 55 -16.61 12.11 11.31
CA THR A 55 -17.77 12.99 11.56
C THR A 55 -18.51 13.30 10.26
N ASP A 56 -17.76 13.46 9.16
CA ASP A 56 -18.30 13.56 7.81
C ASP A 56 -18.93 12.23 7.37
N GLN A 57 -20.23 12.27 7.08
CA GLN A 57 -21.03 11.11 6.65
C GLN A 57 -20.59 10.57 5.29
N ALA A 58 -20.12 11.42 4.38
CA ALA A 58 -19.59 10.98 3.09
C ALA A 58 -18.33 10.13 3.31
N MET A 59 -17.46 10.57 4.22
CA MET A 59 -16.24 9.84 4.54
C MET A 59 -16.50 8.54 5.29
N ALA A 60 -17.43 8.55 6.27
CA ALA A 60 -17.86 7.31 6.92
C ALA A 60 -18.44 6.30 5.91
N SER A 61 -19.24 6.78 4.94
CA SER A 61 -19.84 5.92 3.89
C SER A 61 -18.79 5.36 2.96
N TYR A 62 -17.76 6.16 2.65
CA TYR A 62 -16.62 5.71 1.86
C TYR A 62 -15.77 4.65 2.56
N LEU A 63 -15.49 4.78 3.87
CA LEU A 63 -14.79 3.72 4.62
C LEU A 63 -15.59 2.40 4.61
N GLN A 64 -16.92 2.47 4.77
CA GLN A 64 -17.80 1.31 4.64
C GLN A 64 -17.74 0.72 3.23
N ARG A 65 -17.83 1.56 2.19
CA ARG A 65 -17.80 1.16 0.78
C ARG A 65 -16.47 0.51 0.38
N MET A 66 -15.37 0.94 0.98
CA MET A 66 -14.02 0.40 0.75
C MET A 66 -13.73 -0.83 1.62
N ASP A 67 -14.73 -1.44 2.25
CA ASP A 67 -14.62 -2.66 3.08
C ASP A 67 -13.66 -2.54 4.29
N VAL A 68 -13.35 -1.32 4.74
CA VAL A 68 -12.49 -1.11 5.92
C VAL A 68 -13.11 -1.76 7.15
N LEU A 69 -14.39 -1.52 7.43
CA LEU A 69 -15.07 -2.07 8.61
C LEU A 69 -15.20 -3.60 8.53
N ARG A 70 -15.39 -4.13 7.32
CA ARG A 70 -15.52 -5.58 7.07
C ARG A 70 -14.24 -6.33 7.39
N HIS A 71 -13.09 -5.69 7.19
CA HIS A 71 -11.79 -6.31 7.39
C HIS A 71 -11.16 -6.02 8.76
N LEU A 72 -11.81 -5.26 9.65
CA LEU A 72 -11.33 -5.11 11.02
C LEU A 72 -11.27 -6.48 11.76
N PRO A 73 -10.35 -6.64 12.74
CA PRO A 73 -10.25 -7.86 13.53
C PRO A 73 -11.53 -8.12 14.33
N SER A 74 -11.69 -9.34 14.87
CA SER A 74 -12.86 -9.69 15.67
C SER A 74 -12.98 -8.79 16.91
N ARG A 75 -14.15 -8.17 17.09
CA ARG A 75 -14.52 -7.29 18.23
C ARG A 75 -13.81 -5.92 18.27
N PRO A 76 -13.80 -5.14 17.17
CA PRO A 76 -13.39 -3.75 17.28
C PRO A 76 -14.48 -2.98 18.04
N ARG A 77 -14.09 -2.02 18.88
CA ARG A 77 -15.02 -1.02 19.39
C ARG A 77 -15.17 0.07 18.33
N ILE A 78 -16.36 0.23 17.78
CA ILE A 78 -16.65 1.31 16.81
C ILE A 78 -17.40 2.42 17.53
N ILE A 79 -16.86 3.65 17.49
CA ILE A 79 -17.48 4.84 18.06
C ILE A 79 -17.93 5.75 16.93
N GLY A 80 -19.20 6.17 16.95
CA GLY A 80 -19.80 6.99 15.90
C GLY A 80 -20.81 6.22 15.05
N ARG A 81 -21.30 6.83 13.98
CA ARG A 81 -22.34 6.25 13.13
C ARG A 81 -21.72 5.37 12.05
N VAL A 82 -22.14 4.10 12.01
CA VAL A 82 -21.87 3.22 10.86
C VAL A 82 -22.98 3.43 9.82
N PRO A 83 -22.63 3.90 8.61
CA PRO A 83 -23.61 4.10 7.55
C PRO A 83 -24.08 2.75 6.97
N PRO A 84 -25.27 2.70 6.34
CA PRO A 84 -25.71 1.51 5.64
C PRO A 84 -24.77 1.17 4.48
N ASP A 85 -24.67 -0.13 4.16
CA ASP A 85 -23.88 -0.60 3.03
C ASP A 85 -24.65 -0.47 1.72
N THR A 86 -24.74 0.75 1.20
CA THR A 86 -25.35 1.04 -0.11
C THR A 86 -24.25 1.08 -1.17
N ARG A 87 -24.08 0.00 -1.94
CA ARG A 87 -23.05 -0.10 -2.99
C ARG A 87 -23.63 0.16 -4.38
N SER A 88 -22.99 1.06 -5.12
CA SER A 88 -22.98 1.01 -6.58
C SER A 88 -21.76 0.21 -7.04
N ASP A 89 -21.91 -0.53 -8.14
CA ASP A 89 -20.80 -1.22 -8.78
C ASP A 89 -19.79 -0.19 -9.30
N GLN A 90 -18.55 -0.31 -8.82
CA GLN A 90 -17.40 0.53 -9.18
C GLN A 90 -16.17 -0.35 -9.42
N SER A 91 -16.37 -1.63 -9.74
CA SER A 91 -15.30 -2.61 -9.96
C SER A 91 -14.34 -2.20 -11.09
N GLY A 92 -14.75 -1.30 -11.98
CA GLY A 92 -13.89 -0.70 -13.02
C GLY A 92 -13.07 0.52 -12.60
N SER A 93 -13.22 1.04 -11.37
CA SER A 93 -12.50 2.25 -10.91
C SER A 93 -11.76 2.08 -9.58
N LEU A 94 -12.09 1.06 -8.79
CA LEU A 94 -11.44 0.79 -7.51
C LEU A 94 -11.40 -0.70 -7.19
N LEU A 95 -10.48 -1.05 -6.28
CA LEU A 95 -10.45 -2.32 -5.58
C LEU A 95 -10.50 -2.01 -4.08
N GLU A 96 -11.56 -2.50 -3.43
CA GLU A 96 -11.80 -2.32 -2.00
C GLU A 96 -10.67 -2.91 -1.16
N VAL A 97 -10.60 -2.54 0.12
CA VAL A 97 -9.67 -3.20 1.03
C VAL A 97 -9.89 -4.70 0.95
N THR A 98 -8.83 -5.44 0.64
CA THR A 98 -8.89 -6.90 0.53
C THR A 98 -7.74 -7.49 1.33
N ALA A 99 -8.06 -8.48 2.16
CA ALA A 99 -7.06 -9.28 2.85
C ALA A 99 -6.29 -10.14 1.84
N LEU A 100 -4.97 -10.17 1.95
CA LEU A 100 -4.07 -10.99 1.15
C LEU A 100 -3.74 -12.29 1.90
N ASN A 101 -3.91 -13.42 1.23
CA ASN A 101 -3.46 -14.72 1.69
C ASN A 101 -3.05 -15.58 0.48
N PRO A 102 -2.20 -16.61 0.67
CA PRO A 102 -1.75 -17.44 -0.45
C PRO A 102 -2.88 -18.07 -1.28
N SER A 103 -4.06 -18.29 -0.69
CA SER A 103 -5.21 -18.89 -1.38
C SER A 103 -6.03 -17.91 -2.23
N ASN A 104 -5.82 -16.60 -2.14
CA ASN A 104 -6.61 -15.62 -2.89
C ASN A 104 -5.79 -14.68 -3.78
N VAL A 105 -4.47 -14.87 -3.88
CA VAL A 105 -3.60 -14.07 -4.74
C VAL A 105 -4.02 -14.18 -6.21
N ASP A 106 -4.38 -15.39 -6.66
CA ASP A 106 -4.79 -15.63 -8.04
C ASP A 106 -6.11 -14.91 -8.36
N ASP A 107 -7.14 -15.04 -7.51
CA ASP A 107 -8.42 -14.33 -7.64
C ASP A 107 -8.23 -12.80 -7.65
N LEU A 108 -7.28 -12.30 -6.86
CA LEU A 108 -6.93 -10.89 -6.82
C LEU A 108 -6.26 -10.43 -8.12
N ALA A 109 -5.39 -11.25 -8.70
CA ALA A 109 -4.78 -10.97 -9.99
C ALA A 109 -5.85 -10.90 -11.11
N GLU A 110 -6.85 -11.78 -11.06
CA GLU A 110 -8.00 -11.77 -12.00
C GLU A 110 -8.86 -10.51 -11.89
N ARG A 111 -8.92 -9.87 -10.71
CA ARG A 111 -9.62 -8.59 -10.52
C ARG A 111 -8.74 -7.39 -10.88
N LEU A 112 -7.46 -7.43 -10.49
CA LEU A 112 -6.53 -6.33 -10.68
C LEU A 112 -6.14 -6.15 -12.15
N GLY A 113 -6.02 -7.25 -12.90
CA GLY A 113 -5.68 -7.24 -14.33
C GLY A 113 -6.65 -6.38 -15.15
N PRO A 114 -7.96 -6.69 -15.19
CA PRO A 114 -8.96 -5.89 -15.90
C PRO A 114 -9.03 -4.44 -15.43
N LEU A 115 -8.88 -4.17 -14.13
CA LEU A 115 -8.86 -2.81 -13.58
C LEU A 115 -7.69 -2.00 -14.16
N VAL A 116 -6.47 -2.56 -14.09
CA VAL A 116 -5.26 -1.89 -14.58
C VAL A 116 -5.31 -1.76 -16.10
N MET A 117 -5.62 -2.83 -16.82
CA MET A 117 -5.63 -2.83 -18.29
C MET A 117 -6.75 -1.95 -18.84
N GLY A 118 -7.93 -1.92 -18.20
CA GLY A 118 -9.01 -1.00 -18.58
C GLY A 118 -8.62 0.47 -18.43
N PHE A 119 -7.75 0.80 -17.46
CA PHE A 119 -7.27 2.16 -17.26
C PHE A 119 -6.18 2.59 -18.24
N TYR A 120 -5.19 1.73 -18.49
CA TYR A 120 -4.05 2.05 -19.34
C TYR A 120 -4.27 1.71 -20.83
N GLY A 121 -5.32 0.94 -21.14
CA GLY A 121 -5.57 0.34 -22.45
C GLY A 121 -5.12 -1.12 -22.52
N GLU A 122 -5.94 -1.94 -23.18
CA GLU A 122 -5.59 -3.32 -23.54
C GLU A 122 -4.26 -3.33 -24.30
N ASP A 123 -3.38 -4.27 -23.97
CA ASP A 123 -2.02 -4.41 -24.51
C ASP A 123 -1.03 -3.25 -24.25
N SER A 124 -1.36 -2.29 -23.37
CA SER A 124 -0.41 -1.22 -23.06
C SER A 124 0.82 -1.72 -22.28
N GLU A 125 2.01 -1.29 -22.72
CA GLU A 125 3.27 -1.54 -22.00
C GLU A 125 3.21 -0.98 -20.57
N ALA A 126 2.55 0.17 -20.40
CA ALA A 126 2.32 0.81 -19.12
C ALA A 126 1.46 -0.07 -18.19
N GLY A 127 0.32 -0.58 -18.68
CA GLY A 127 -0.55 -1.47 -17.92
C GLY A 127 0.18 -2.74 -17.49
N ALA A 128 0.92 -3.37 -18.40
CA ALA A 128 1.70 -4.56 -18.10
C ALA A 128 2.80 -4.32 -17.05
N ALA A 129 3.52 -3.19 -17.15
CA ALA A 129 4.56 -2.82 -16.18
C ALA A 129 3.98 -2.52 -14.78
N VAL A 130 2.85 -1.80 -14.72
CA VAL A 130 2.17 -1.48 -13.47
C VAL A 130 1.56 -2.72 -12.83
N LEU A 131 0.96 -3.62 -13.62
CA LEU A 131 0.40 -4.87 -13.11
C LEU A 131 1.49 -5.76 -12.51
N ARG A 132 2.65 -5.90 -13.20
CA ARG A 132 3.82 -6.60 -12.63
C ARG A 132 4.27 -5.95 -11.33
N ALA A 133 4.37 -4.63 -11.29
CA ALA A 133 4.76 -3.92 -10.07
C ALA A 133 3.79 -4.16 -8.91
N CYS A 134 2.48 -4.20 -9.15
CA CYS A 134 1.50 -4.54 -8.12
C CYS A 134 1.67 -5.99 -7.66
N GLY A 135 1.87 -6.93 -8.59
CA GLY A 135 2.14 -8.34 -8.27
C GLY A 135 3.39 -8.52 -7.41
N GLU A 136 4.47 -7.80 -7.69
CA GLU A 136 5.68 -7.80 -6.86
C GLU A 136 5.42 -7.28 -5.43
N LEU A 137 4.60 -6.22 -5.30
CA LEU A 137 4.25 -5.69 -3.98
C LEU A 137 3.33 -6.65 -3.19
N ILE A 138 2.40 -7.32 -3.86
CA ILE A 138 1.56 -8.38 -3.27
C ILE A 138 2.44 -9.54 -2.83
N GLY A 139 3.32 -10.03 -3.71
CA GLY A 139 4.25 -11.12 -3.44
C GLY A 139 5.10 -10.84 -2.20
N ASN A 140 5.75 -9.67 -2.13
CA ASN A 140 6.52 -9.25 -0.95
C ASN A 140 5.70 -9.28 0.34
N ALA A 141 4.46 -8.79 0.30
CA ALA A 141 3.59 -8.78 1.46
C ALA A 141 3.07 -10.17 1.85
N THR A 142 2.83 -11.06 0.89
CA THR A 142 2.41 -12.44 1.18
C THR A 142 3.56 -13.34 1.64
N GLU A 143 4.78 -13.09 1.18
CA GLU A 143 5.99 -13.83 1.58
C GLU A 143 6.54 -13.38 2.93
N HIS A 144 6.42 -12.09 3.27
CA HIS A 144 6.98 -11.51 4.50
C HIS A 144 5.93 -11.10 5.54
N GLY A 145 4.67 -11.00 5.12
CA GLY A 145 3.50 -10.88 5.97
C GLY A 145 2.76 -12.17 6.35
N PRO A 146 3.25 -13.43 6.15
CA PRO A 146 2.59 -14.62 6.68
C PRO A 146 2.85 -14.71 8.19
N SER A 147 2.41 -13.69 8.89
CA SER A 147 2.01 -13.78 10.27
C SER A 147 0.51 -14.05 10.27
N GLU A 148 -0.01 -14.67 11.32
CA GLU A 148 -1.45 -14.86 11.55
C GLU A 148 -2.26 -13.53 11.49
N ARG A 149 -1.56 -12.40 11.43
CA ARG A 149 -2.05 -11.02 11.47
C ARG A 149 -2.39 -10.45 10.08
N GLY A 150 -1.99 -11.14 9.00
CA GLY A 150 -2.40 -10.84 7.61
C GLY A 150 -1.73 -9.64 6.95
N ALA A 151 -2.00 -9.49 5.65
CA ALA A 151 -1.67 -8.31 4.85
C ALA A 151 -2.92 -7.81 4.12
N PHE A 152 -2.95 -6.53 3.79
CA PHE A 152 -4.13 -5.89 3.21
C PHE A 152 -3.73 -5.00 2.06
N MET A 153 -4.55 -4.97 1.01
CA MET A 153 -4.34 -4.10 -0.13
C MET A 153 -5.56 -3.27 -0.45
N ALA A 154 -5.37 -2.16 -1.16
CA ALA A 154 -6.44 -1.39 -1.78
C ALA A 154 -5.90 -0.75 -3.07
N ALA A 155 -6.77 -0.49 -4.04
CA ALA A 155 -6.41 0.17 -5.28
C ALA A 155 -7.47 1.17 -5.73
N GLN A 156 -7.04 2.25 -6.36
CA GLN A 156 -7.92 3.27 -6.90
C GLN A 156 -7.38 3.83 -8.21
N LEU A 157 -8.29 4.05 -9.15
CA LEU A 157 -8.04 4.77 -10.38
C LEU A 157 -8.67 6.15 -10.27
N HIS A 158 -7.85 7.16 -10.52
CA HIS A 158 -8.31 8.54 -10.63
C HIS A 158 -8.30 8.94 -12.10
N THR A 159 -9.42 9.46 -12.59
CA THR A 159 -9.56 9.97 -13.96
C THR A 159 -8.96 11.37 -14.15
N GLY A 160 -8.58 12.05 -13.06
CA GLY A 160 -8.10 13.43 -13.09
C GLY A 160 -9.17 14.49 -12.79
N THR A 161 -10.45 14.14 -12.66
CA THR A 161 -11.52 15.14 -12.39
C THR A 161 -11.34 15.86 -11.06
N THR A 162 -10.90 15.15 -10.02
CA THR A 162 -10.72 15.67 -8.65
C THR A 162 -9.26 15.72 -8.23
N THR A 163 -8.35 15.52 -9.18
CA THR A 163 -6.95 15.31 -8.89
C THR A 163 -6.05 15.84 -9.99
N ASP A 164 -4.77 16.04 -9.69
CA ASP A 164 -3.77 16.49 -10.67
C ASP A 164 -3.39 15.37 -11.66
N GLY A 165 -4.29 15.14 -12.63
CA GLY A 165 -4.15 14.18 -13.72
C GLY A 165 -4.61 12.75 -13.43
N PRO A 166 -4.83 11.93 -14.49
CA PRO A 166 -5.14 10.52 -14.36
C PRO A 166 -4.00 9.76 -13.67
N ARG A 167 -4.32 8.93 -12.69
CA ARG A 167 -3.30 8.08 -12.04
C ARG A 167 -3.92 6.84 -11.40
N LEU A 168 -3.08 5.81 -11.26
CA LEU A 168 -3.35 4.67 -10.40
C LEU A 168 -2.69 4.91 -9.03
N GLU A 169 -3.41 4.60 -7.97
CA GLU A 169 -2.88 4.46 -6.61
C GLU A 169 -3.12 3.02 -6.12
N PHE A 170 -2.08 2.37 -5.62
CA PHE A 170 -2.13 0.99 -5.15
C PHE A 170 -1.29 0.86 -3.89
N ALA A 171 -1.87 0.31 -2.83
CA ALA A 171 -1.16 0.12 -1.57
C ALA A 171 -1.28 -1.31 -1.07
N VAL A 172 -0.22 -1.77 -0.41
CA VAL A 172 -0.17 -3.02 0.33
C VAL A 172 0.44 -2.75 1.70
N CYS A 173 -0.21 -3.20 2.75
CA CYS A 173 0.22 -3.07 4.13
C CYS A 173 0.24 -4.45 4.77
N ASP A 174 1.43 -4.97 5.09
CA ASP A 174 1.58 -6.16 5.92
C ASP A 174 1.81 -5.79 7.40
N THR A 175 1.72 -6.80 8.25
CA THR A 175 1.91 -6.73 9.71
C THR A 175 3.10 -7.58 10.17
N GLY A 176 4.00 -7.90 9.23
CA GLY A 176 5.12 -8.80 9.42
C GLY A 176 6.29 -8.18 10.19
N MET A 177 7.47 -8.78 10.01
CA MET A 177 8.68 -8.40 10.74
C MET A 177 9.30 -7.05 10.31
N GLY A 178 8.94 -6.57 9.11
CA GLY A 178 9.50 -5.35 8.53
C GLY A 178 10.86 -5.53 7.83
N ILE A 179 11.26 -4.53 7.06
CA ILE A 179 12.40 -4.60 6.14
C ILE A 179 13.73 -4.73 6.87
N MET A 180 13.98 -3.96 7.93
CA MET A 180 15.28 -3.98 8.61
C MET A 180 15.55 -5.35 9.23
N GLU A 181 14.56 -5.89 9.94
CA GLU A 181 14.67 -7.21 10.56
C GLU A 181 14.79 -8.32 9.50
N HIS A 182 14.06 -8.21 8.38
CA HIS A 182 14.22 -9.13 7.26
C HIS A 182 15.65 -9.09 6.69
N LEU A 183 16.18 -7.90 6.39
CA LEU A 183 17.52 -7.77 5.81
C LEU A 183 18.62 -8.31 6.74
N ARG A 184 18.51 -8.09 8.05
CA ARG A 184 19.51 -8.55 9.04
C ARG A 184 19.66 -10.07 9.12
N ARG A 185 18.70 -10.85 8.59
CA ARG A 185 18.86 -12.31 8.42
C ARG A 185 20.03 -12.67 7.50
N ASN A 186 20.40 -11.77 6.60
CA ASN A 186 21.62 -11.86 5.84
C ASN A 186 22.77 -11.20 6.63
N PRO A 187 23.84 -11.92 7.02
CA PRO A 187 24.96 -11.35 7.77
C PRO A 187 25.59 -10.13 7.10
N LYS A 188 25.51 -10.03 5.77
CA LYS A 188 25.97 -8.87 4.99
C LYS A 188 25.26 -7.57 5.40
N TYR A 189 24.05 -7.64 5.93
CA TYR A 189 23.22 -6.48 6.28
C TYR A 189 22.92 -6.38 7.78
N ALA A 190 23.54 -7.22 8.61
CA ALA A 190 23.34 -7.24 10.08
C ALA A 190 23.64 -5.89 10.74
N PHE A 191 24.49 -5.06 10.13
CA PHE A 191 24.95 -3.77 10.67
C PHE A 191 23.93 -2.63 10.61
N TYR A 192 22.82 -2.76 9.88
CA TYR A 192 21.84 -1.68 9.80
C TYR A 192 21.21 -1.43 11.17
N THR A 193 21.18 -0.17 11.63
CA THR A 193 20.56 0.24 12.90
C THR A 193 19.41 1.23 12.75
N GLN A 194 19.17 1.70 11.51
CA GLN A 194 18.14 2.68 11.19
C GLN A 194 17.27 2.18 10.04
N ASP A 195 15.96 2.15 10.28
CA ASP A 195 14.97 1.63 9.34
C ASP A 195 15.04 2.30 7.96
N LYS A 196 15.09 3.65 7.91
CA LYS A 196 15.16 4.39 6.64
C LYS A 196 16.34 3.98 5.75
N HIS A 197 17.48 3.62 6.35
CA HIS A 197 18.67 3.17 5.62
C HIS A 197 18.53 1.73 5.15
N ALA A 198 17.92 0.85 5.97
CA ALA A 198 17.60 -0.51 5.57
C ALA A 198 16.59 -0.53 4.41
N ILE A 199 15.52 0.28 4.49
CA ILE A 199 14.53 0.44 3.41
C ILE A 199 15.22 0.96 2.14
N ALA A 200 16.06 1.99 2.24
CA ALA A 200 16.75 2.55 1.09
C ALA A 200 17.72 1.55 0.43
N ARG A 201 18.25 0.61 1.20
CA ARG A 201 19.09 -0.48 0.69
C ARG A 201 18.24 -1.57 0.02
N ALA A 202 17.10 -1.93 0.59
CA ALA A 202 16.17 -2.94 0.04
C ALA A 202 15.68 -2.61 -1.37
N THR A 203 15.68 -1.33 -1.76
CA THR A 203 15.26 -0.88 -3.10
C THR A 203 16.38 -0.96 -4.15
N ARG A 204 17.49 -1.66 -3.87
CA ARG A 204 18.63 -1.84 -4.78
C ARG A 204 18.65 -3.27 -5.32
N ALA A 205 19.09 -3.42 -6.56
CA ALA A 205 19.21 -4.72 -7.21
C ALA A 205 20.05 -5.71 -6.37
N GLY A 206 19.59 -6.95 -6.29
CA GLY A 206 20.22 -8.05 -5.57
C GLY A 206 20.25 -7.90 -4.05
N VAL A 207 19.38 -7.07 -3.47
CA VAL A 207 19.30 -6.92 -2.00
C VAL A 207 18.17 -7.77 -1.44
N THR A 208 18.53 -8.76 -0.62
CA THR A 208 17.59 -9.65 0.08
C THR A 208 18.15 -10.08 1.43
N GLY A 209 17.24 -10.37 2.37
CA GLY A 209 17.57 -10.99 3.66
C GLY A 209 17.82 -12.50 3.59
N VAL A 210 17.52 -13.16 2.46
CA VAL A 210 17.69 -14.60 2.30
C VAL A 210 19.10 -14.94 1.78
N THR A 211 19.73 -15.97 2.34
CA THR A 211 21.05 -16.47 1.94
C THR A 211 20.96 -17.89 1.38
N GLY A 212 21.93 -18.30 0.56
CA GLY A 212 22.12 -19.71 0.18
C GLY A 212 21.19 -20.29 -0.89
N VAL A 213 20.30 -19.49 -1.50
CA VAL A 213 19.50 -19.92 -2.65
C VAL A 213 20.07 -19.28 -3.93
N PRO A 214 20.61 -20.08 -4.87
CA PRO A 214 21.12 -19.59 -6.13
C PRO A 214 19.95 -19.34 -7.08
N ASP A 215 19.21 -18.26 -6.85
CA ASP A 215 18.15 -17.83 -7.75
C ASP A 215 18.41 -16.37 -8.12
N ASP A 216 18.79 -16.15 -9.39
CA ASP A 216 19.31 -14.88 -9.93
C ASP A 216 18.30 -13.73 -9.86
N LYS A 217 17.03 -14.02 -9.55
CA LYS A 217 15.95 -13.02 -9.46
C LYS A 217 15.64 -12.53 -8.04
N ARG A 218 16.14 -13.19 -6.99
CA ARG A 218 15.82 -12.78 -5.61
C ARG A 218 16.46 -11.44 -5.25
N GLY A 219 15.70 -10.61 -4.54
CA GLY A 219 16.14 -9.27 -4.12
C GLY A 219 16.07 -8.20 -5.19
N ASN A 220 15.35 -8.45 -6.30
CA ASN A 220 15.11 -7.46 -7.35
C ASN A 220 13.70 -6.88 -7.35
N GLY A 221 12.71 -7.46 -6.67
CA GLY A 221 11.30 -7.05 -6.76
C GLY A 221 11.07 -5.55 -6.58
N LEU A 222 11.50 -4.96 -5.46
CA LEU A 222 11.35 -3.51 -5.24
C LEU A 222 12.16 -2.65 -6.23
N TYR A 223 13.30 -3.15 -6.70
CA TYR A 223 14.11 -2.45 -7.70
C TYR A 223 13.43 -2.45 -9.07
N ASP A 224 12.88 -3.60 -9.50
CA ASP A 224 12.19 -3.76 -10.77
C ASP A 224 10.85 -3.02 -10.79
N VAL A 225 10.12 -2.97 -9.66
CA VAL A 225 8.94 -2.10 -9.48
C VAL A 225 9.25 -0.67 -9.93
N ILE A 226 10.34 -0.08 -9.42
CA ILE A 226 10.70 1.31 -9.74
C ILE A 226 11.25 1.42 -11.16
N LYS A 227 12.13 0.50 -11.55
CA LYS A 227 12.86 0.53 -12.82
C LYS A 227 11.92 0.40 -14.00
N ASP A 228 10.93 -0.49 -13.93
CA ASP A 228 10.03 -0.78 -15.04
C ASP A 228 8.92 0.25 -15.15
N THR A 229 8.30 0.64 -14.03
CA THR A 229 7.22 1.65 -14.05
C THR A 229 7.72 3.04 -14.47
N ARG A 230 8.91 3.47 -14.05
CA ARG A 230 9.44 4.79 -14.46
C ARG A 230 9.74 4.90 -15.97
N ARG A 231 9.90 3.77 -16.67
CA ARG A 231 10.16 3.78 -18.12
C ARG A 231 8.91 4.20 -18.90
N VAL A 232 7.74 3.87 -18.37
CA VAL A 232 6.43 4.02 -19.01
C VAL A 232 5.60 5.17 -18.42
N GLY A 233 6.13 5.91 -17.44
CA GLY A 233 5.43 7.01 -16.80
C GLY A 233 6.18 7.62 -15.62
N GLU A 234 5.48 8.47 -14.88
CA GLU A 234 5.94 8.96 -13.58
C GLU A 234 5.49 7.99 -12.48
N VAL A 235 6.42 7.59 -11.63
CA VAL A 235 6.16 6.72 -10.48
C VAL A 235 6.50 7.42 -9.17
N SER A 236 5.64 7.26 -8.17
CA SER A 236 5.98 7.47 -6.77
C SER A 236 5.82 6.17 -6.00
N LEU A 237 6.88 5.70 -5.37
CA LEU A 237 6.83 4.59 -4.43
C LEU A 237 7.17 5.10 -3.04
N ARG A 238 6.25 4.95 -2.09
CA ARG A 238 6.48 5.21 -0.68
C ARG A 238 6.52 3.88 0.06
N ILE A 239 7.58 3.67 0.83
CA ILE A 239 7.75 2.48 1.67
C ILE A 239 7.90 2.92 3.12
N ARG A 240 7.17 2.29 4.03
CA ARG A 240 7.33 2.43 5.48
C ARG A 240 7.59 1.09 6.11
N SER A 241 8.46 1.09 7.11
CA SER A 241 8.70 -0.07 7.96
C SER A 241 9.43 0.41 9.21
N GLY A 242 9.02 -0.07 10.39
CA GLY A 242 9.56 0.44 11.66
C GLY A 242 9.35 1.96 11.76
N LYS A 243 10.38 2.70 12.14
CA LYS A 243 10.35 4.18 12.18
C LYS A 243 10.86 4.84 10.90
N GLY A 244 11.06 4.07 9.83
CA GLY A 244 11.60 4.56 8.58
C GLY A 244 10.54 4.81 7.52
N GLU A 245 10.74 5.86 6.73
CA GLU A 245 10.03 6.06 5.47
C GLU A 245 11.00 6.42 4.35
N VAL A 246 10.81 5.79 3.20
CA VAL A 246 11.53 6.11 1.97
C VAL A 246 10.51 6.47 0.91
N ARG A 247 10.69 7.64 0.29
CA ARG A 247 9.93 8.06 -0.89
C ARG A 247 10.83 8.08 -2.09
N ILE A 248 10.40 7.41 -3.14
CA ILE A 248 11.09 7.33 -4.42
C ILE A 248 10.16 7.95 -5.44
N HIS A 249 10.68 8.93 -6.17
CA HIS A 249 10.03 9.51 -7.33
C HIS A 249 10.89 9.18 -8.54
N GLY A 250 10.28 8.58 -9.56
CA GLY A 250 10.96 8.16 -10.78
C GLY A 250 10.22 8.68 -12.01
N ALA A 251 11.00 9.07 -13.02
CA ALA A 251 10.57 9.26 -14.39
C ALA A 251 11.62 8.60 -15.30
N THR A 252 11.40 8.61 -16.62
CA THR A 252 12.22 7.87 -17.59
C THR A 252 13.72 8.10 -17.41
N ASN A 253 14.13 9.37 -17.17
CA ASN A 253 15.53 9.77 -17.09
C ASN A 253 15.96 10.29 -15.71
N SER A 254 15.10 10.19 -14.70
CA SER A 254 15.40 10.72 -13.38
C SER A 254 14.84 9.83 -12.27
N GLN A 255 15.56 9.76 -11.17
CA GLN A 255 15.08 9.14 -9.96
C GLN A 255 15.61 9.91 -8.76
N ARG A 256 14.70 10.29 -7.88
CA ARG A 256 15.03 10.91 -6.61
C ARG A 256 14.52 10.05 -5.47
N GLN A 257 15.37 9.86 -4.47
CA GLN A 257 15.05 9.14 -3.25
C GLN A 257 15.18 10.09 -2.07
N THR A 258 14.21 10.07 -1.15
CA THR A 258 14.26 10.81 0.11
C THR A 258 13.97 9.87 1.27
N LEU A 259 14.70 10.05 2.36
CA LEU A 259 14.65 9.22 3.56
C LEU A 259 14.14 10.08 4.71
N HIS A 260 13.20 9.55 5.49
CA HIS A 260 12.60 10.23 6.63
C HIS A 260 12.58 9.30 7.83
N ASP A 261 12.83 9.84 9.02
CA ASP A 261 12.42 9.20 10.26
C ASP A 261 10.97 9.59 10.54
N ARG A 262 10.21 8.65 11.07
CA ARG A 262 8.82 8.85 11.49
C ARG A 262 8.75 8.87 13.02
N PRO A 263 7.90 9.73 13.59
CA PRO A 263 7.64 9.72 15.04
C PRO A 263 6.87 8.46 15.46
N ASP A 264 6.07 7.91 14.55
CA ASP A 264 5.28 6.68 14.71
C ASP A 264 6.02 5.45 14.17
N GLN A 265 5.67 4.27 14.72
CA GLN A 265 6.19 2.99 14.26
C GLN A 265 5.18 2.32 13.32
N THR A 266 5.63 1.93 12.13
CA THR A 266 4.90 1.06 11.21
C THR A 266 5.15 -0.40 11.59
N ALA A 267 4.08 -1.13 11.91
CA ALA A 267 4.13 -2.58 11.99
C ALA A 267 4.25 -3.18 10.58
N GLY A 268 5.23 -4.06 10.35
CA GLY A 268 5.45 -4.69 9.04
C GLY A 268 6.08 -3.78 7.99
N THR A 269 5.69 -4.00 6.74
CA THR A 269 6.08 -3.19 5.58
C THR A 269 4.85 -2.66 4.85
N TRP A 270 4.80 -1.35 4.68
CA TRP A 270 3.71 -0.69 3.95
C TRP A 270 4.28 -0.04 2.69
N ALA A 271 3.76 -0.45 1.54
CA ALA A 271 4.14 0.08 0.24
C ALA A 271 2.95 0.78 -0.41
N TRP A 272 3.19 1.95 -0.98
CA TRP A 272 2.20 2.70 -1.73
C TRP A 272 2.80 3.18 -3.04
N LEU A 273 2.27 2.62 -4.13
CA LEU A 273 2.61 2.91 -5.50
C LEU A 273 1.60 3.91 -6.06
N THR A 274 2.11 4.96 -6.68
CA THR A 274 1.35 5.86 -7.53
C THR A 274 2.00 5.89 -8.90
N HIS A 275 1.21 5.74 -9.96
CA HIS A 275 1.71 5.79 -11.32
C HIS A 275 0.84 6.67 -12.22
N ARG A 276 1.49 7.50 -13.04
CA ARG A 276 0.89 8.39 -14.04
C ARG A 276 1.51 8.11 -15.39
N VAL A 277 0.70 8.02 -16.44
CA VAL A 277 1.23 7.97 -17.80
C VAL A 277 1.81 9.33 -18.17
N ASN A 278 2.96 9.34 -18.85
CA ASN A 278 3.48 10.55 -19.48
C ASN A 278 2.57 10.93 -20.64
N THR A 279 1.72 11.95 -20.47
CA THR A 279 0.85 12.49 -21.53
C THR A 279 1.61 13.15 -22.69
N THR A 280 2.95 13.13 -22.67
CA THR A 280 3.81 13.71 -23.71
C THR A 280 3.83 12.91 -25.02
N SER A 281 3.23 11.72 -25.06
CA SER A 281 2.89 11.05 -26.33
C SER A 281 1.40 11.22 -26.60
N LYS A 282 1.05 12.27 -27.33
CA LYS A 282 -0.29 12.49 -27.89
C LYS A 282 -0.65 11.38 -28.89
N THR A 283 -1.10 10.24 -28.41
CA THR A 283 -2.07 9.41 -29.13
C THR A 283 -2.81 8.54 -28.11
N VAL A 284 -4.13 8.46 -28.24
CA VAL A 284 -5.03 7.55 -27.51
C VAL A 284 -5.47 8.02 -26.11
N VAL A 285 -6.34 9.02 -26.08
CA VAL A 285 -7.57 8.92 -25.27
C VAL A 285 -8.70 9.30 -26.22
N GLN A 286 -9.23 8.30 -26.95
CA GLN A 286 -10.55 8.45 -27.56
C GLN A 286 -11.58 8.23 -26.46
N SER A 287 -12.33 9.30 -26.22
CA SER A 287 -13.62 9.32 -25.56
C SER A 287 -14.54 8.22 -26.06
N ARG A 288 -15.09 7.41 -25.14
CA ARG A 288 -16.39 6.80 -25.35
C ARG A 288 -17.38 7.51 -24.44
N GLU A 289 -18.33 8.17 -25.11
CA GLU A 289 -19.63 8.58 -24.59
C GLU A 289 -20.45 7.38 -24.11
#